data_AF-A0ABD6EHF0-F1
#
_entry.id   AF-A0ABD6EHF0-F1
#
_cell.length_a   1.000
_cell.length_b   1.000
_cell.length_c   1.000
_cell.angle_alpha   90.00
_cell.angle_beta   90.00
_cell.angle_gamma   90.00
#
_symmetry.space_group_name_H-M   'P 1'
#
loop_
_entity.id
_entity.type
_entity.pdbx_description
1 polymer ?
#
loop_
_entity_poly.entity_id
_entity_poly.type
_entity_poly.pdbx_seq_one_letter_code
_entity_poly.pdbx_strand_id
1 'polypeptide(L)'
;MLSCIRATAWYSLFATILSAAGLILFSLAFDKAMLGFSKQVNSLIPIGSLGVRWPLILITAVFVIVEIFFLLIGVFSTRYFHRYESSQKNVQSISWKILAFRSIVGLSCLISAMLLFFWCLIVCFAAVCTAFYFVFIGATYSFCSFLDTRCFDFSVLLPAINRLLAKKDVNLVFCIEKKEVLCSSENNQLFWFFAALCCSLIALSGLIQLLMCLTSNYTRFRLAAQRRKGEHFALDRAGVMSGSFELSTMPRLY
;
A
#
# COMPACT_ATOMS: atom_id res chain seq x y z
N MET A 1 2.04 30.87 -5.99
CA MET A 1 2.49 29.55 -6.50
C MET A 1 3.55 28.90 -5.61
N LEU A 2 4.58 29.61 -5.14
CA LEU A 2 5.67 29.04 -4.30
C LEU A 2 5.19 28.30 -3.05
N SER A 3 4.17 28.80 -2.35
CA SER A 3 3.62 28.16 -1.14
C SER A 3 2.97 26.80 -1.42
N CYS A 4 2.28 26.63 -2.55
CA CYS A 4 1.73 25.33 -2.97
C CYS A 4 2.83 24.32 -3.31
N ILE A 5 3.93 24.78 -3.93
CA ILE A 5 5.06 23.93 -4.31
C ILE A 5 5.78 23.42 -3.06
N ARG A 6 6.02 24.30 -2.08
CA ARG A 6 6.64 23.93 -0.80
C ARG A 6 5.76 22.99 0.01
N ALA A 7 4.45 23.22 0.00
CA ALA A 7 3.48 22.34 0.65
C ALA A 7 3.49 20.92 0.05
N THR A 8 3.66 20.78 -1.28
CA THR A 8 3.63 19.47 -1.95
C THR A 8 4.71 18.52 -1.41
N ALA A 9 5.93 19.02 -1.14
CA ALA A 9 7.03 18.21 -0.61
C ALA A 9 6.79 17.75 0.84
N TRP A 10 6.19 18.62 1.67
CA TRP A 10 5.82 18.28 3.04
C TRP A 10 4.70 17.24 3.07
N TYR A 11 3.70 17.37 2.20
CA TYR A 11 2.63 16.36 2.08
C TYR A 11 3.17 15.01 1.61
N SER A 12 4.10 14.97 0.65
CA SER A 12 4.71 13.69 0.24
C SER A 12 5.52 13.05 1.38
N LEU A 13 6.26 13.83 2.16
CA LEU A 13 7.01 13.33 3.30
C LEU A 13 6.08 12.77 4.37
N PHE A 14 5.03 13.50 4.72
CA PHE A 14 4.03 13.06 5.69
C PHE A 14 3.32 11.79 5.22
N ALA A 15 2.92 11.72 3.95
CA ALA A 15 2.30 10.54 3.36
C ALA A 15 3.21 9.31 3.45
N THR A 16 4.50 9.45 3.14
CA THR A 16 5.50 8.36 3.26
C THR A 16 5.71 7.92 4.70
N ILE A 17 5.76 8.85 5.67
CA ILE A 17 5.90 8.49 7.09
C ILE A 17 4.65 7.73 7.56
N LEU A 18 3.46 8.23 7.20
CA LEU A 18 2.19 7.62 7.57
C LEU A 18 2.03 6.23 6.96
N SER A 19 2.37 6.06 5.67
CA SER A 19 2.33 4.76 5.01
C SER A 19 3.34 3.79 5.62
N ALA A 20 4.60 4.17 5.75
CA ALA A 20 5.64 3.31 6.31
C ALA A 20 5.34 2.89 7.76
N ALA A 21 4.85 3.81 8.60
CA ALA A 21 4.42 3.50 9.96
C ALA A 21 3.25 2.50 9.96
N GLY A 22 2.23 2.74 9.12
CA GLY A 22 1.09 1.84 8.95
C GLY A 22 1.50 0.43 8.49
N LEU A 23 2.44 0.33 7.54
CA LEU A 23 2.99 -0.93 7.04
C LEU A 23 3.71 -1.73 8.14
N ILE A 24 4.59 -1.06 8.90
CA ILE A 24 5.35 -1.71 9.98
C ILE A 24 4.40 -2.17 11.09
N LEU A 25 3.47 -1.31 11.52
CA LEU A 25 2.49 -1.64 12.56
C LEU A 25 1.55 -2.76 12.11
N PHE A 26 1.10 -2.74 10.85
CA PHE A 26 0.33 -3.83 10.26
C PHE A 26 1.10 -5.15 10.32
N SER A 27 2.36 -5.17 9.89
CA SER A 27 3.18 -6.38 9.90
C SER A 27 3.32 -6.96 11.31
N LEU A 28 3.56 -6.12 12.33
CA LEU A 28 3.71 -6.56 13.70
C LEU A 28 2.38 -7.06 14.30
N ALA A 29 1.28 -6.33 14.06
CA ALA A 29 -0.03 -6.71 14.58
C ALA A 29 -0.55 -7.99 13.92
N PHE A 30 -0.39 -8.12 12.60
CA PHE A 30 -0.85 -9.29 11.86
C PHE A 30 -0.01 -10.54 12.17
N ASP A 31 1.31 -10.41 12.35
CA ASP A 31 2.15 -11.53 12.81
C ASP A 31 1.71 -12.04 14.19
N LYS A 32 1.46 -11.13 15.14
CA LYS A 32 0.93 -11.49 16.47
C LYS A 32 -0.43 -12.17 16.38
N ALA A 33 -1.34 -11.61 15.58
CA ALA A 33 -2.68 -12.17 15.37
C ALA A 33 -2.62 -13.59 14.81
N MET A 34 -1.82 -13.82 13.77
CA MET A 34 -1.65 -15.13 13.13
C MET A 34 -0.94 -16.14 14.03
N LEU A 35 0.06 -15.71 14.81
CA LEU A 35 0.73 -16.57 15.78
C LEU A 35 -0.23 -17.01 16.89
N GLY A 36 -1.02 -16.08 17.43
CA GLY A 36 -2.02 -16.38 18.45
C GLY A 36 -3.12 -17.30 17.92
N PHE A 37 -3.63 -17.03 16.72
CA PHE A 37 -4.60 -17.90 16.04
C PHE A 37 -4.03 -19.30 15.77
N SER A 38 -2.78 -19.39 15.28
CA SER A 38 -2.10 -20.67 15.06
C SER A 38 -1.97 -21.48 16.35
N LYS A 39 -1.67 -20.85 17.49
CA LYS A 39 -1.64 -21.53 18.80
C LYS A 39 -3.02 -22.07 19.20
N GLN A 40 -4.08 -21.27 19.01
CA GLN A 40 -5.46 -21.69 19.28
C GLN A 40 -5.86 -22.88 18.40
N VAL A 41 -5.61 -22.80 17.09
CA VAL A 41 -5.92 -23.89 16.17
C VAL A 41 -5.09 -25.14 16.47
N ASN A 42 -3.79 -24.99 16.76
CA ASN A 42 -2.93 -26.14 17.10
C ASN A 42 -3.33 -26.86 18.38
N SER A 43 -4.00 -26.17 19.32
CA SER A 43 -4.58 -26.81 20.51
C SER A 43 -5.78 -27.71 20.18
N LEU A 44 -6.50 -27.40 19.10
CA LEU A 44 -7.63 -28.18 18.60
C LEU A 44 -7.18 -29.28 17.63
N ILE A 45 -6.37 -28.91 16.65
CA ILE A 45 -5.87 -29.78 15.59
C ILE A 45 -4.39 -29.43 15.37
N PRO A 46 -3.44 -30.35 15.65
CA PRO A 46 -2.01 -30.08 15.48
C PRO A 46 -1.63 -30.07 13.99
N ILE A 47 -1.77 -28.90 13.36
CA ILE A 47 -1.49 -28.62 11.93
C ILE A 47 -0.04 -28.15 11.75
N GLY A 48 0.61 -27.65 12.81
CA GLY A 48 1.96 -27.09 12.77
C GLY A 48 1.96 -25.56 12.70
N SER A 49 3.14 -24.95 12.59
CA SER A 49 3.27 -23.49 12.54
C SER A 49 3.03 -22.95 11.13
N LEU A 50 2.09 -22.01 10.98
CA LEU A 50 1.91 -21.24 9.75
C LEU A 50 3.11 -20.29 9.55
N GLY A 51 3.99 -20.56 8.58
CA GLY A 51 5.22 -19.80 8.32
C GLY A 51 5.02 -18.42 7.68
N VAL A 52 4.09 -17.60 8.18
CA VAL A 52 3.66 -16.32 7.55
C VAL A 52 4.61 -15.15 7.85
N ARG A 53 5.42 -15.27 8.91
CA ARG A 53 6.28 -14.19 9.41
C ARG A 53 7.29 -13.67 8.37
N TRP A 54 8.05 -14.56 7.75
CA TRP A 54 9.11 -14.18 6.80
C TRP A 54 8.58 -13.51 5.53
N PRO A 55 7.54 -14.07 4.86
CA PRO A 55 6.91 -13.39 3.73
C PRO A 55 6.40 -11.99 4.08
N LEU A 56 5.78 -11.83 5.25
CA LEU A 56 5.20 -10.54 5.69
C LEU A 56 6.29 -9.48 5.89
N ILE A 57 7.41 -9.84 6.54
CA ILE A 57 8.56 -8.95 6.73
C ILE A 57 9.17 -8.56 5.37
N LEU A 58 9.33 -9.53 4.47
CA LEU A 58 9.89 -9.29 3.13
C LEU A 58 9.01 -8.32 2.32
N ILE A 59 7.70 -8.56 2.28
CA ILE A 59 6.74 -7.68 1.58
C ILE A 59 6.79 -6.28 2.17
N THR A 60 6.77 -6.16 3.50
CA THR A 60 6.84 -4.87 4.21
C THR A 60 8.12 -4.10 3.85
N ALA A 61 9.27 -4.77 3.86
CA ALA A 61 10.55 -4.16 3.51
C ALA A 61 10.58 -3.65 2.06
N VAL A 62 10.07 -4.46 1.11
CA VAL A 62 9.98 -4.07 -0.30
C VAL A 62 9.08 -2.84 -0.47
N PHE A 63 7.92 -2.81 0.19
CA PHE A 63 7.01 -1.67 0.15
C PHE A 63 7.66 -0.39 0.67
N VAL A 64 8.31 -0.44 1.84
CA VAL A 64 8.98 0.73 2.44
C VAL A 64 10.10 1.25 1.53
N ILE A 65 10.90 0.37 0.91
CA ILE A 65 11.96 0.76 -0.02
C ILE A 65 11.36 1.49 -1.24
N VAL A 66 10.28 0.95 -1.81
CA VAL A 66 9.60 1.56 -2.96
C VAL A 66 8.98 2.91 -2.60
N GLU A 67 8.41 3.06 -1.39
CA GLU A 67 7.87 4.33 -0.91
C GLU A 67 8.97 5.40 -0.74
N ILE A 68 10.13 5.03 -0.18
CA ILE A 68 11.29 5.93 -0.08
C ILE A 68 11.74 6.37 -1.48
N PHE A 69 11.78 5.45 -2.44
CA PHE A 69 12.11 5.76 -3.82
C PHE A 69 11.12 6.77 -4.45
N PHE A 70 9.82 6.60 -4.22
CA PHE A 70 8.80 7.54 -4.68
C PHE A 70 8.90 8.91 -4.00
N LEU A 71 9.21 8.96 -2.71
CA LEU A 71 9.48 10.19 -1.99
C LEU A 71 10.63 10.97 -2.64
N LEU A 72 11.74 10.29 -2.94
CA LEU A 72 12.88 10.89 -3.61
C LEU A 72 12.46 11.47 -4.97
N ILE A 73 11.76 10.71 -5.80
CA ILE A 73 11.25 11.20 -7.10
C ILE A 73 10.36 12.43 -6.92
N GLY A 74 9.45 12.42 -5.93
CA GLY A 74 8.57 13.55 -5.64
C GLY A 74 9.33 14.81 -5.23
N VAL A 75 10.30 14.70 -4.32
CA VAL A 75 11.14 15.82 -3.88
C VAL A 75 12.02 16.34 -5.02
N PHE A 76 12.65 15.46 -5.77
CA PHE A 76 13.51 15.82 -6.90
C PHE A 76 12.71 16.51 -8.02
N SER A 77 11.53 15.98 -8.36
CA SER A 77 10.60 16.56 -9.33
C SER A 77 10.19 17.98 -8.96
N THR A 78 9.83 18.18 -7.69
CA THR A 78 9.40 19.48 -7.16
C THR A 78 10.54 20.51 -7.20
N ARG A 79 11.76 20.12 -6.78
CA ARG A 79 12.95 20.98 -6.83
C ARG A 79 13.37 21.33 -8.26
N TYR A 80 13.29 20.36 -9.17
CA TYR A 80 13.61 20.57 -10.58
C TYR A 80 12.67 21.62 -11.20
N PHE A 81 11.37 21.50 -10.95
CA PHE A 81 10.38 22.45 -11.46
C PHE A 81 10.62 23.88 -10.95
N HIS A 82 10.89 24.03 -9.63
CA HIS A 82 11.18 25.35 -9.04
C HIS A 82 12.44 26.00 -9.65
N ARG A 83 13.52 25.24 -9.83
CA ARG A 83 14.76 25.77 -10.45
C ARG A 83 14.58 26.07 -11.94
N TYR A 84 13.74 25.30 -12.63
CA TYR A 84 13.43 25.54 -14.03
C TYR A 84 12.64 26.84 -14.23
N GLU A 85 11.72 27.15 -13.31
CA GLU A 85 10.95 28.41 -13.34
C GLU A 85 11.81 29.62 -12.95
N SER A 86 12.75 29.48 -11.99
CA SER A 86 13.56 30.61 -11.51
C SER A 86 14.82 30.89 -12.34
N SER A 87 15.34 29.92 -13.09
CA SER A 87 16.65 30.03 -13.75
C SER A 87 16.51 29.93 -15.26
N GLN A 88 16.31 31.09 -15.89
CA GLN A 88 16.37 31.23 -17.34
C GLN A 88 17.84 31.12 -17.78
N LYS A 89 18.20 29.95 -18.31
CA LYS A 89 19.47 29.60 -18.99
C LYS A 89 20.65 29.21 -18.10
N ASN A 90 21.10 27.98 -18.37
CA ASN A 90 22.42 27.42 -18.15
C ASN A 90 22.79 26.82 -16.78
N VAL A 91 23.37 25.61 -16.89
CA VAL A 91 23.96 24.75 -15.87
C VAL A 91 22.96 23.96 -15.01
N GLN A 92 22.27 23.01 -15.64
CA GLN A 92 21.64 21.89 -14.93
C GLN A 92 22.39 20.59 -15.22
N SER A 93 22.90 19.95 -14.16
CA SER A 93 23.63 18.69 -14.26
C SER A 93 22.74 17.56 -14.79
N ILE A 94 23.35 16.69 -15.61
CA ILE A 94 22.69 15.65 -16.41
C ILE A 94 21.78 14.74 -15.55
N SER A 95 22.19 14.45 -14.32
CA SER A 95 21.43 13.59 -13.39
C SER A 95 20.03 14.13 -13.07
N TRP A 96 19.84 15.45 -13.00
CA TRP A 96 18.54 16.07 -12.72
C TRP A 96 17.60 16.01 -13.92
N LYS A 97 18.16 16.05 -15.14
CA LYS A 97 17.38 15.89 -16.38
C LYS A 97 16.87 14.47 -16.55
N ILE A 98 17.67 13.47 -16.14
CA ILE A 98 17.29 12.06 -16.23
C ILE A 98 16.17 11.77 -15.22
N LEU A 99 16.33 12.13 -13.94
CA LEU A 99 15.35 11.77 -12.90
C LEU A 99 14.02 12.55 -13.01
N ALA A 100 14.05 13.78 -13.55
CA ALA A 100 12.86 14.57 -13.84
C ALA A 100 12.29 14.30 -15.25
N PHE A 101 12.75 13.25 -15.93
CA PHE A 101 12.24 12.91 -17.25
C PHE A 101 10.79 12.43 -17.15
N ARG A 102 9.96 12.91 -18.07
CA ARG A 102 8.51 12.65 -18.09
C ARG A 102 8.17 11.15 -18.01
N SER A 103 8.94 10.32 -18.69
CA SER A 103 8.72 8.87 -18.70
C SER A 103 8.98 8.22 -17.34
N ILE A 104 9.96 8.71 -16.56
CA ILE A 104 10.25 8.18 -15.23
C ILE A 104 9.12 8.51 -14.27
N VAL A 105 8.69 9.78 -14.22
CA VAL A 105 7.57 10.20 -13.35
C VAL A 105 6.27 9.47 -13.74
N GLY A 106 6.02 9.29 -15.04
CA GLY A 106 4.89 8.51 -15.54
C GLY A 106 4.95 7.04 -15.14
N LEU A 107 6.12 6.40 -15.28
CA LEU A 107 6.35 5.02 -14.87
C LEU A 107 6.19 4.85 -13.35
N SER A 108 6.70 5.78 -12.55
CA SER A 108 6.51 5.77 -11.09
C SER A 108 5.04 5.88 -10.69
N CYS A 109 4.24 6.68 -11.41
CA CYS A 109 2.80 6.76 -11.19
C CYS A 109 2.11 5.41 -11.49
N LEU A 110 2.52 4.72 -12.56
CA LEU A 110 2.00 3.40 -12.92
C LEU A 110 2.37 2.34 -11.86
N ILE A 111 3.64 2.30 -11.44
CA ILE A 111 4.11 1.37 -10.40
C ILE A 111 3.39 1.66 -9.07
N SER A 112 3.22 2.93 -8.70
CA SER A 112 2.48 3.32 -7.49
C SER A 112 1.01 2.89 -7.55
N ALA A 113 0.35 2.99 -8.70
CA ALA A 113 -1.02 2.50 -8.88
C ALA A 113 -1.11 0.96 -8.74
N MET A 114 -0.14 0.21 -9.27
CA MET A 114 -0.07 -1.25 -9.10
C MET A 114 0.18 -1.64 -7.64
N LEU A 115 1.07 -0.90 -6.96
CA LEU A 115 1.35 -1.07 -5.54
C LEU A 115 0.11 -0.84 -4.68
N LEU A 116 -0.64 0.23 -4.98
CA LEU A 116 -1.92 0.54 -4.33
C LEU A 116 -2.94 -0.58 -4.54
N PHE A 117 -3.08 -1.08 -5.77
CA PHE A 117 -3.97 -2.19 -6.07
C PHE A 117 -3.60 -3.46 -5.29
N PHE A 118 -2.31 -3.81 -5.26
CA PHE A 118 -1.84 -4.95 -4.47
C PHE A 118 -2.11 -4.76 -2.96
N TRP A 119 -1.91 -3.55 -2.44
CA TRP A 119 -2.21 -3.24 -1.05
C TRP A 119 -3.71 -3.36 -0.74
N CYS A 120 -4.59 -2.95 -1.65
CA CYS A 120 -6.03 -3.19 -1.52
C CYS A 120 -6.36 -4.68 -1.39
N LEU A 121 -5.68 -5.57 -2.13
CA LEU A 121 -5.86 -7.02 -1.98
C LEU A 121 -5.45 -7.50 -0.58
N ILE A 122 -4.35 -6.97 -0.03
CA ILE A 122 -3.91 -7.27 1.35
C ILE A 122 -4.95 -6.79 2.37
N VAL A 123 -5.51 -5.60 2.21
CA VAL A 123 -6.58 -5.06 3.08
C VAL A 123 -7.81 -5.96 3.02
N CYS A 124 -8.25 -6.37 1.83
CA CYS A 124 -9.37 -7.30 1.67
C CYS A 124 -9.09 -8.65 2.34
N PHE A 125 -7.90 -9.20 2.16
CA PHE A 125 -7.49 -10.44 2.81
C PHE A 125 -7.50 -10.32 4.34
N ALA A 126 -6.93 -9.24 4.88
CA ALA A 126 -6.94 -8.97 6.32
C ALA A 126 -8.36 -8.81 6.88
N ALA A 127 -9.27 -8.18 6.13
CA ALA A 127 -10.68 -8.06 6.49
C ALA A 127 -11.38 -9.43 6.53
N VAL A 128 -11.14 -10.29 5.53
CA VAL A 128 -11.68 -11.66 5.50
C VAL A 128 -11.14 -12.48 6.68
N CYS A 129 -9.84 -12.43 6.97
CA CYS A 129 -9.25 -13.10 8.13
C CYS A 129 -9.85 -12.59 9.45
N THR A 130 -10.07 -11.28 9.57
CA THR A 130 -10.69 -10.68 10.76
C THR A 130 -12.12 -11.14 10.94
N ALA A 131 -12.92 -11.16 9.87
CA ALA A 131 -14.30 -11.65 9.89
C ALA A 131 -14.35 -13.15 10.24
N PHE A 132 -13.47 -13.95 9.64
CA PHE A 132 -13.35 -15.37 9.96
C PHE A 132 -12.99 -15.58 11.44
N TYR A 133 -12.02 -14.83 11.96
CA TYR A 133 -11.64 -14.91 13.37
C TYR A 133 -12.80 -14.50 14.29
N PHE A 134 -13.56 -13.47 13.93
CA PHE A 134 -14.73 -13.02 14.68
C PHE A 134 -15.81 -14.11 14.76
N VAL A 135 -16.11 -14.78 13.64
CA VAL A 135 -17.05 -15.92 13.62
C VAL A 135 -16.49 -17.09 14.43
N PHE A 136 -15.20 -17.39 14.27
CA PHE A 136 -14.53 -18.47 14.99
C PHE A 136 -14.63 -18.26 16.51
N ILE A 137 -14.20 -17.10 17.01
CA ILE A 137 -14.23 -16.83 18.45
C ILE A 137 -15.66 -16.74 18.99
N GLY A 138 -16.60 -16.19 18.22
CA GLY A 138 -18.02 -16.16 18.57
C GLY A 138 -18.61 -17.56 18.72
N ALA A 139 -18.30 -18.46 17.78
CA ALA A 139 -18.68 -19.87 17.88
C ALA A 139 -18.03 -20.52 19.11
N THR A 140 -16.73 -20.33 19.33
CA THR A 140 -16.02 -20.87 20.51
C THR A 140 -16.68 -20.42 21.81
N TYR A 141 -16.97 -19.13 21.99
CA TYR A 141 -17.64 -18.65 23.21
C TYR A 141 -19.06 -19.21 23.37
N SER A 142 -19.84 -19.32 22.29
CA SER A 142 -21.16 -19.96 22.34
C SER A 142 -21.07 -21.44 22.72
N PHE A 143 -20.03 -22.15 22.29
CA PHE A 143 -19.77 -23.51 22.73
C PHE A 143 -19.33 -23.55 24.19
N CYS A 144 -18.47 -22.63 24.64
CA CYS A 144 -18.00 -22.54 26.02
C CYS A 144 -19.16 -22.41 27.02
N SER A 145 -20.17 -21.58 26.73
CA SER A 145 -21.35 -21.41 27.58
C SER A 145 -22.26 -22.63 27.61
N PHE A 146 -22.28 -23.43 26.54
CA PHE A 146 -23.07 -24.67 26.49
C PHE A 146 -22.40 -25.80 27.29
N LEU A 147 -21.07 -25.81 27.36
CA LEU A 147 -20.24 -26.83 28.01
C LEU A 147 -20.11 -26.67 29.54
N ASP A 148 -20.76 -25.70 30.16
CA ASP A 148 -20.64 -25.44 31.61
C ASP A 148 -21.13 -26.58 32.52
N THR A 149 -21.88 -27.56 32.00
CA THR A 149 -22.52 -28.58 32.85
C THR A 149 -22.10 -30.03 32.59
N ARG A 150 -21.44 -30.37 31.47
CA ARG A 150 -20.98 -31.74 31.16
C ARG A 150 -19.75 -31.76 30.25
N CYS A 151 -18.87 -32.75 30.42
CA CYS A 151 -17.84 -33.08 29.42
C CYS A 151 -18.54 -33.54 28.13
N PHE A 152 -18.16 -32.95 26.99
CA PHE A 152 -18.80 -33.25 25.72
C PHE A 152 -17.90 -34.15 24.90
N ASP A 153 -18.44 -35.32 24.57
CA ASP A 153 -17.75 -36.30 23.76
C ASP A 153 -18.10 -36.09 22.28
N PHE A 154 -17.17 -35.54 21.51
CA PHE A 154 -17.35 -35.34 20.07
C PHE A 154 -17.39 -36.64 19.28
N SER A 155 -17.17 -37.81 19.90
CA SER A 155 -17.21 -39.12 19.26
C SER A 155 -18.51 -39.37 18.47
N VAL A 156 -19.63 -38.74 18.85
CA VAL A 156 -20.93 -38.89 18.17
C VAL A 156 -21.04 -38.07 16.87
N LEU A 157 -20.41 -36.89 16.80
CA LEU A 157 -20.37 -36.05 15.59
C LEU A 157 -19.27 -36.49 14.60
N LEU A 158 -18.43 -37.41 15.04
CA LEU A 158 -17.21 -37.79 14.36
C LEU A 158 -17.28 -38.82 13.23
N PRO A 159 -18.33 -39.61 12.99
CA PRO A 159 -18.25 -40.64 11.94
C PRO A 159 -18.01 -40.05 10.53
N ALA A 160 -18.34 -38.77 10.31
CA ALA A 160 -18.02 -38.05 9.09
C ALA A 160 -16.57 -37.53 9.01
N ILE A 161 -15.97 -37.17 10.15
CA ILE A 161 -14.63 -36.55 10.24
C ILE A 161 -13.53 -37.61 10.43
N ASN A 162 -13.86 -38.76 11.03
CA ASN A 162 -12.91 -39.84 11.29
C ASN A 162 -12.25 -40.40 10.02
N ARG A 163 -12.94 -40.38 8.87
CA ARG A 163 -12.35 -40.80 7.60
C ARG A 163 -11.19 -39.89 7.14
N LEU A 164 -11.17 -38.63 7.58
CA LEU A 164 -10.13 -37.65 7.25
C LEU A 164 -9.00 -37.59 8.28
N LEU A 165 -9.25 -37.98 9.53
CA LEU A 165 -8.29 -37.88 10.64
C LEU A 165 -7.75 -39.23 11.14
N ALA A 166 -8.15 -40.36 10.53
CA ALA A 166 -7.84 -41.74 10.93
C ALA A 166 -6.37 -42.10 11.17
N LYS A 167 -5.41 -41.21 10.86
CA LYS A 167 -3.97 -41.45 11.01
C LYS A 167 -3.35 -40.84 12.28
N LYS A 168 -4.10 -40.08 13.09
CA LYS A 168 -3.64 -39.54 14.38
C LYS A 168 -4.65 -39.89 15.47
N ASP A 169 -4.17 -40.49 16.56
CA ASP A 169 -4.95 -40.65 17.79
C ASP A 169 -5.21 -39.26 18.40
N VAL A 170 -6.37 -38.69 18.08
CA VAL A 170 -6.82 -37.44 18.69
C VAL A 170 -7.80 -37.81 19.80
N ASN A 171 -7.40 -37.62 21.06
CA ASN A 171 -8.33 -37.72 22.19
C ASN A 171 -9.33 -36.55 22.12
N LEU A 172 -10.56 -36.84 21.67
CA LEU A 172 -11.62 -35.86 21.40
C LEU A 172 -12.58 -35.62 22.56
N VAL A 173 -12.25 -36.15 23.74
CA VAL A 173 -12.98 -35.83 24.97
C VAL A 173 -12.53 -34.45 25.43
N PHE A 174 -13.43 -33.46 25.33
CA PHE A 174 -13.20 -32.10 25.81
C PHE A 174 -13.73 -31.97 27.24
N CYS A 175 -12.81 -32.02 28.20
CA CYS A 175 -13.08 -31.80 29.63
C CYS A 175 -12.74 -30.36 30.07
N ILE A 176 -13.17 -30.00 31.28
CA ILE A 176 -13.03 -28.67 31.91
C ILE A 176 -11.59 -28.10 31.83
N GLU A 177 -10.55 -28.94 31.98
CA GLU A 177 -9.16 -28.47 31.93
C GLU A 177 -8.75 -27.89 30.56
N LYS A 178 -9.27 -28.45 29.46
CA LYS A 178 -9.01 -27.91 28.11
C LYS A 178 -9.90 -26.70 27.79
N LYS A 179 -11.00 -26.54 28.52
CA LYS A 179 -11.91 -25.40 28.37
C LYS A 179 -11.25 -24.10 28.81
N GLU A 180 -10.49 -24.09 29.89
CA GLU A 180 -9.81 -22.87 30.36
C GLU A 180 -8.84 -22.30 29.33
N VAL A 181 -8.11 -23.16 28.60
CA VAL A 181 -7.15 -22.71 27.58
C VAL A 181 -7.84 -22.06 26.38
N LEU A 182 -8.99 -22.59 25.95
CA LEU A 182 -9.77 -22.12 24.79
C LEU A 182 -10.71 -20.96 25.13
N CYS A 183 -11.28 -20.95 26.33
CA CYS A 183 -12.28 -19.97 26.76
C CYS A 183 -11.68 -18.85 27.63
N SER A 184 -10.41 -18.93 28.03
CA SER A 184 -9.76 -17.82 28.74
C SER A 184 -9.75 -16.58 27.85
N SER A 185 -10.38 -15.50 28.33
CA SER A 185 -10.47 -14.22 27.62
C SER A 185 -9.09 -13.61 27.37
N GLU A 186 -8.09 -14.02 28.16
CA GLU A 186 -6.70 -13.57 28.04
C GLU A 186 -6.06 -13.99 26.70
N ASN A 187 -6.57 -15.07 26.08
CA ASN A 187 -6.11 -15.53 24.78
C ASN A 187 -6.83 -14.86 23.60
N ASN A 188 -7.75 -13.93 23.82
CA ASN A 188 -8.51 -13.29 22.74
C ASN A 188 -7.60 -12.46 21.82
N GLN A 189 -7.41 -12.90 20.58
CA GLN A 189 -6.59 -12.21 19.57
C GLN A 189 -7.38 -11.19 18.74
N LEU A 190 -8.66 -10.96 19.06
CA LEU A 190 -9.53 -10.07 18.30
C LEU A 190 -8.96 -8.66 18.21
N PHE A 191 -8.36 -8.18 19.30
CA PHE A 191 -7.72 -6.87 19.34
C PHE A 191 -6.58 -6.76 18.30
N TRP A 192 -5.75 -7.79 18.14
CA TRP A 192 -4.64 -7.77 17.18
C TRP A 192 -5.12 -7.83 15.74
N PHE A 193 -6.18 -8.60 15.44
CA PHE A 193 -6.80 -8.59 14.11
C PHE A 193 -7.42 -7.22 13.77
N PHE A 194 -8.14 -6.62 14.71
CA PHE A 194 -8.72 -5.29 14.52
C PHE A 194 -7.64 -4.21 14.36
N ALA A 195 -6.60 -4.25 15.21
CA ALA A 195 -5.46 -3.35 15.11
C ALA A 195 -4.74 -3.48 13.77
N ALA A 196 -4.54 -4.71 13.28
CA ALA A 196 -3.96 -4.95 11.95
C ALA A 196 -4.84 -4.35 10.84
N LEU A 197 -6.16 -4.53 10.89
CA LEU A 197 -7.07 -3.94 9.93
C LEU A 197 -7.03 -2.40 9.94
N CYS A 198 -7.00 -1.77 11.12
CA CYS A 198 -6.85 -0.32 11.21
C CYS A 198 -5.51 0.16 10.64
N CYS A 199 -4.40 -0.52 10.97
CA CYS A 199 -3.07 -0.17 10.46
C CYS A 199 -2.97 -0.32 8.93
N SER A 200 -3.63 -1.33 8.36
CA SER A 200 -3.63 -1.52 6.90
C SER A 200 -4.41 -0.42 6.17
N LEU A 201 -5.49 0.10 6.77
CA LEU A 201 -6.23 1.27 6.28
C LEU A 201 -5.41 2.57 6.39
N ILE A 202 -4.63 2.73 7.47
CA ILE A 202 -3.70 3.86 7.61
C ILE A 202 -2.64 3.80 6.49
N ALA A 203 -2.03 2.63 6.27
CA ALA A 203 -1.08 2.44 5.18
C ALA A 203 -1.69 2.73 3.81
N LEU A 204 -2.92 2.27 3.58
CA LEU A 204 -3.68 2.55 2.34
C LEU A 204 -3.89 4.04 2.14
N SER A 205 -4.27 4.77 3.19
CA SER A 205 -4.47 6.23 3.12
C SER A 205 -3.18 6.97 2.74
N GLY A 206 -2.03 6.57 3.30
CA GLY A 206 -0.72 7.13 2.96
C GLY A 206 -0.32 6.84 1.51
N LEU A 207 -0.55 5.61 1.03
CA LEU A 207 -0.31 5.24 -0.37
C LEU A 207 -1.16 6.05 -1.36
N ILE A 208 -2.45 6.27 -1.05
CA ILE A 208 -3.35 7.10 -1.86
C ILE A 208 -2.83 8.54 -1.92
N GLN A 209 -2.42 9.12 -0.79
CA GLN A 209 -1.85 10.47 -0.73
C GLN A 209 -0.55 10.57 -1.54
N LEU A 210 0.30 9.56 -1.47
CA LEU A 210 1.55 9.49 -2.24
C LEU A 210 1.27 9.44 -3.74
N LEU A 211 0.30 8.62 -4.18
CA LEU A 211 -0.13 8.56 -5.57
C LEU A 211 -0.68 9.91 -6.05
N MET A 212 -1.53 10.57 -5.25
CA MET A 212 -2.04 11.92 -5.57
C MET A 212 -0.90 12.94 -5.75
N CYS A 213 0.12 12.90 -4.88
CA CYS A 213 1.29 13.77 -4.99
C CYS A 213 2.09 13.49 -6.28
N LEU A 214 2.32 12.23 -6.62
CA LEU A 214 3.01 11.83 -7.86
C LEU A 214 2.22 12.22 -9.11
N THR A 215 0.90 11.99 -9.14
CA THR A 215 0.03 12.39 -10.25
C THR A 215 0.00 13.92 -10.41
N SER A 216 -0.06 14.67 -9.31
CA SER A 216 0.03 16.14 -9.34
C SER A 216 1.34 16.61 -9.98
N ASN A 217 2.48 16.01 -9.60
CA ASN A 217 3.77 16.32 -10.22
C ASN A 217 3.81 15.93 -11.71
N TYR A 218 3.25 14.78 -12.08
CA TYR A 218 3.16 14.33 -13.47
C TYR A 218 2.32 15.29 -14.34
N THR A 219 1.17 15.74 -13.85
CA THR A 219 0.32 16.69 -14.59
C THR A 219 1.01 18.04 -14.79
N ARG A 220 1.73 18.55 -13.79
CA ARG A 220 2.56 19.77 -13.92
C ARG A 220 3.59 19.65 -15.03
N PHE A 221 4.30 18.52 -15.11
CA PHE A 221 5.25 18.27 -16.20
C PHE A 221 4.57 18.17 -17.57
N ARG A 222 3.41 17.53 -17.65
CA ARG A 222 2.63 17.43 -18.90
C ARG A 222 2.21 18.82 -19.40
N LEU A 223 1.69 19.66 -18.50
CA LEU A 223 1.27 21.03 -18.83
C LEU A 223 2.46 21.90 -19.26
N ALA A 224 3.60 21.83 -18.55
CA ALA A 224 4.80 22.55 -18.93
C ALA A 224 5.32 22.15 -20.31
N ALA A 225 5.27 20.85 -20.65
CA ALA A 225 5.65 20.36 -21.97
C ALA A 225 4.68 20.84 -23.08
N GLN A 226 3.38 20.92 -22.78
CA GLN A 226 2.38 21.44 -23.73
C GLN A 226 2.56 22.93 -24.00
N ARG A 227 2.87 23.75 -22.98
CA ARG A 227 3.17 25.18 -23.18
C ARG A 227 4.34 25.39 -24.14
N ARG A 228 5.43 24.62 -23.99
CA ARG A 228 6.58 24.71 -24.91
C ARG A 228 6.21 24.36 -26.35
N LYS A 229 5.41 23.30 -26.56
CA LYS A 229 4.94 22.96 -27.91
C LYS A 229 4.13 24.11 -28.51
N GLY A 230 3.22 24.70 -27.73
CA GLY A 230 2.45 25.87 -28.15
C GLY A 230 3.31 27.09 -28.50
N GLU A 231 4.34 27.39 -27.69
CA GLU A 231 5.30 28.46 -27.95
C GLU A 231 6.14 28.22 -29.21
N HIS A 232 6.57 26.98 -29.46
CA HIS A 232 7.26 26.61 -30.70
C HIS A 232 6.36 26.83 -31.92
N PHE A 233 5.09 26.42 -31.86
CA PHE A 233 4.13 26.68 -32.95
C PHE A 233 3.86 28.18 -33.16
N ALA A 234 3.86 28.99 -32.09
CA ALA A 234 3.69 30.43 -32.20
C ALA A 234 4.93 31.11 -32.83
N LEU A 235 6.14 30.68 -32.45
CA LEU A 235 7.41 31.18 -33.00
C LEU A 235 7.59 30.80 -34.48
N ASP A 236 7.28 29.55 -34.86
CA ASP A 236 7.34 29.12 -36.26
C ASP A 236 6.36 29.92 -37.14
N ARG A 237 5.16 30.23 -36.62
CA ARG A 237 4.18 31.05 -37.34
C ARG A 237 4.62 32.50 -37.49
N ALA A 238 5.27 33.08 -36.48
CA ALA A 238 5.83 34.44 -36.53
C ALA A 238 7.03 34.54 -37.48
N GLY A 239 7.87 33.50 -37.55
CA GLY A 239 8.99 33.41 -38.50
C GLY A 239 8.53 33.33 -39.96
N VAL A 240 7.48 32.54 -40.24
CA VAL A 240 6.91 32.43 -41.60
C VAL A 240 6.24 33.73 -42.06
N MET A 241 5.62 34.50 -41.16
CA MET A 241 5.05 35.82 -41.50
C MET A 241 6.12 36.89 -41.73
N SER A 242 7.27 36.79 -41.07
CA SER A 242 8.37 37.75 -41.27
C SER A 242 9.09 37.53 -42.62
N GLY A 243 9.24 36.28 -43.06
CA GLY A 243 9.85 35.96 -44.36
C GLY A 243 8.96 36.19 -45.59
N SER A 244 7.65 36.45 -45.40
CA SER A 244 6.72 36.72 -46.51
C SER A 244 6.49 38.21 -46.77
N PHE A 245 7.03 39.10 -45.92
CA PHE A 245 6.91 40.55 -46.10
C PHE A 245 8.04 41.16 -46.95
N GLU A 246 9.21 40.52 -47.03
CA GLU A 246 10.37 41.03 -47.80
C GLU A 246 10.28 40.83 -49.32
N LEU A 247 9.27 40.14 -49.86
CA LEU A 247 9.17 39.86 -51.30
C LEU A 247 8.18 40.76 -52.08
N SER A 248 7.64 41.84 -51.49
CA SER A 248 6.58 42.66 -52.12
C SER A 248 6.98 44.08 -52.54
N THR A 249 8.23 44.51 -52.32
CA THR A 249 8.70 45.85 -52.73
C THR A 249 9.90 45.75 -53.69
N MET A 250 9.68 45.23 -54.90
CA MET A 250 10.52 45.61 -56.03
C MET A 250 9.86 46.78 -56.77
N PRO A 251 10.45 47.99 -56.77
CA PRO A 251 9.94 49.08 -57.56
C PRO A 251 10.19 48.78 -59.05
N ARG A 252 9.11 48.78 -59.86
CA ARG A 252 9.25 48.89 -61.32
C ARG A 252 9.82 50.26 -61.63
N LEU A 253 11.09 50.30 -61.98
CA LEU A 253 11.69 51.40 -62.72
C LEU A 253 11.10 51.39 -64.13
N TYR A 254 10.34 52.45 -64.45
CA TYR A 254 10.09 52.93 -65.80
C TYR A 254 10.81 54.26 -65.96
#